data_AF-A0A2X4TTK8-F1
#
_entry.id   AF-A0A2X4TTK8-F1
#
_cell.length_a   1.000
_cell.length_b   1.000
_cell.length_c   1.000
_cell.angle_alpha   90.00
_cell.angle_beta   90.00
_cell.angle_gamma   90.00
#
_symmetry.space_group_name_H-M   'P 1'
#
loop_
_entity.id
_entity.type
_entity.pdbx_description
1 polymer ?
#
loop_
_entity_poly.entity_id
_entity_poly.type
_entity_poly.pdbx_seq_one_letter_code
_entity_poly.pdbx_strand_id
1 'polypeptide(L)'
;MLPLTGIVAEAASGQYELNLHHSARVLEACDQVLALKRLTRQMAEKHHQHACFMAKPCAQAAGSGLHFHISLQDEQATTCWPAHRVN
;
A
#
# COMPACT_ATOMS: atom_id res chain seq x y z
N MET A 1 -8.88 1.46 13.17
CA MET A 1 -8.89 0.23 12.34
C MET A 1 -8.23 0.57 11.01
N LEU A 2 -7.45 -0.32 10.40
CA LEU A 2 -6.84 -0.04 9.08
C LEU A 2 -7.92 -0.03 7.98
N PRO A 3 -7.99 1.00 7.12
CA PRO A 3 -9.03 1.11 6.09
C PRO A 3 -8.67 0.31 4.83
N LEU A 4 -8.49 -1.00 4.99
CA LEU A 4 -8.14 -1.90 3.89
C LEU A 4 -9.33 -2.06 2.94
N THR A 5 -9.11 -1.83 1.65
CA THR A 5 -10.12 -1.94 0.60
C THR A 5 -10.10 -3.28 -0.11
N GLY A 6 -8.92 -3.92 -0.18
CA GLY A 6 -8.77 -5.18 -0.87
C GLY A 6 -7.38 -5.76 -0.72
N ILE A 7 -7.30 -7.07 -0.98
CA ILE A 7 -6.06 -7.83 -1.13
C ILE A 7 -6.15 -8.55 -2.46
N VAL A 8 -5.17 -8.36 -3.33
CA VAL A 8 -5.15 -8.91 -4.68
C VAL A 8 -3.86 -9.70 -4.88
N ALA A 9 -3.94 -10.83 -5.58
CA ALA A 9 -2.77 -11.58 -6.01
C ALA A 9 -2.14 -10.92 -7.24
N GLU A 10 -0.83 -10.76 -7.23
CA GLU A 10 -0.07 -10.05 -8.27
C GLU A 10 0.63 -11.01 -9.25
N ALA A 11 1.45 -10.46 -10.14
CA ALA A 11 2.07 -11.18 -11.25
C ALA A 11 3.05 -12.29 -10.81
N ALA A 12 3.74 -12.15 -9.67
CA ALA A 12 4.65 -13.17 -9.17
C ALA A 12 3.97 -14.11 -8.15
N SER A 13 4.38 -15.38 -8.14
CA SER A 13 3.91 -16.33 -7.13
C SER A 13 4.26 -15.85 -5.72
N GLY A 14 3.27 -15.84 -4.83
CA GLY A 14 3.42 -15.34 -3.46
C GLY A 14 3.46 -13.81 -3.34
N GLN A 15 3.22 -13.06 -4.42
CA GLN A 15 3.11 -11.61 -4.42
C GLN A 15 1.66 -11.17 -4.25
N TYR A 16 1.44 -10.21 -3.35
CA TYR A 16 0.11 -9.67 -3.06
C TYR A 16 0.17 -8.14 -2.94
N GLU A 17 -0.85 -7.46 -3.45
CA GLU A 17 -1.10 -6.03 -3.27
C GLU A 17 -2.16 -5.83 -2.18
N LEU A 18 -1.86 -4.98 -1.19
CA LEU A 18 -2.79 -4.59 -0.14
C LEU A 18 -3.16 -3.11 -0.32
N ASN A 19 -4.44 -2.85 -0.53
CA ASN A 19 -4.92 -1.51 -0.86
C ASN A 19 -5.60 -0.82 0.34
N LEU A 20 -5.32 0.47 0.51
CA LEU A 20 -5.96 1.32 1.51
C LEU A 20 -6.90 2.32 0.85
N HIS A 21 -7.94 2.76 1.58
CA HIS A 21 -8.81 3.83 1.10
C HIS A 21 -8.03 5.13 0.92
N HIS A 22 -8.32 5.83 -0.17
CA HIS A 22 -7.85 7.20 -0.39
C HIS A 22 -8.42 8.13 0.69
N SER A 23 -7.60 9.03 1.22
CA SER A 23 -7.97 9.90 2.35
C SER A 23 -7.38 11.29 2.19
N ALA A 24 -8.17 12.32 2.55
CA ALA A 24 -7.69 13.70 2.65
C ALA A 24 -6.77 13.92 3.87
N ARG A 25 -6.75 12.97 4.82
CA ARG A 25 -5.95 13.04 6.05
C ARG A 25 -4.58 12.40 5.82
N VAL A 26 -3.69 13.12 5.15
CA VAL A 26 -2.41 12.59 4.64
C VAL A 26 -1.52 11.98 5.73
N LEU A 27 -1.34 12.68 6.87
CA LEU A 27 -0.49 12.18 7.96
C LEU A 27 -1.02 10.86 8.52
N GLU A 28 -2.34 10.75 8.68
CA GLU A 28 -2.97 9.50 9.14
C GLU A 28 -2.81 8.37 8.10
N ALA A 29 -2.91 8.68 6.81
CA ALA A 29 -2.65 7.71 5.75
C ALA A 29 -1.19 7.19 5.80
N CYS A 30 -0.21 8.05 6.07
CA CYS A 30 1.18 7.64 6.27
C CYS A 30 1.33 6.67 7.46
N ASP A 31 0.71 6.99 8.59
CA ASP A 31 0.73 6.13 9.77
C ASP A 31 0.06 4.77 9.49
N GLN A 32 -1.04 4.77 8.74
CA GLN A 32 -1.74 3.56 8.31
C GLN A 32 -0.89 2.68 7.40
N VAL A 33 -0.14 3.25 6.44
CA VAL A 33 0.80 2.50 5.59
C VAL A 33 1.90 1.84 6.42
N LEU A 34 2.48 2.57 7.37
CA LEU A 34 3.50 2.03 8.27
C LEU A 34 2.95 0.93 9.17
N ALA A 35 1.76 1.13 9.73
CA ALA A 35 1.07 0.15 10.55
C ALA A 35 0.73 -1.12 9.75
N LEU A 36 0.23 -0.97 8.51
CA LEU A 36 -0.03 -2.09 7.62
C LEU A 36 1.23 -2.92 7.37
N LYS A 37 2.33 -2.28 6.98
CA LYS A 37 3.63 -2.96 6.77
C LYS A 37 4.08 -3.75 8.01
N ARG A 38 3.96 -3.17 9.20
CA ARG A 38 4.34 -3.82 10.47
C ARG A 38 3.43 -5.00 10.78
N LEU A 39 2.12 -4.82 10.67
CA LEU A 39 1.12 -5.84 10.94
C LEU A 39 1.23 -7.02 9.96
N THR A 40 1.46 -6.76 8.68
CA THR A 40 1.68 -7.83 7.69
C THR A 40 2.89 -8.68 8.05
N ARG A 41 4.01 -8.08 8.51
CA ARG A 41 5.18 -8.85 8.98
C ARG A 41 4.85 -9.69 10.20
N GLN A 42 4.21 -9.10 11.22
CA GLN A 42 3.82 -9.81 12.45
C GLN A 42 2.86 -10.98 12.16
N MET A 43 1.88 -10.76 11.27
CA MET A 43 0.96 -11.81 10.87
C MET A 43 1.67 -12.92 10.10
N ALA A 44 2.55 -12.59 9.16
CA ALA A 44 3.34 -13.59 8.46
C ALA A 44 4.17 -14.44 9.44
N GLU A 45 4.87 -13.80 10.38
CA GLU A 45 5.65 -14.49 11.42
C GLU A 45 4.79 -15.41 12.27
N LYS A 46 3.60 -14.97 12.68
CA LYS A 46 2.62 -15.78 13.43
C LYS A 46 2.18 -17.03 12.66
N HIS A 47 2.17 -16.97 11.33
CA HIS A 47 1.85 -18.10 10.46
C HIS A 47 3.09 -18.86 9.96
N HIS A 48 4.26 -18.66 10.59
CA HIS A 48 5.54 -19.26 10.19
C HIS A 48 5.95 -18.95 8.75
N GLN A 49 5.56 -17.77 8.26
CA GLN A 49 5.89 -17.23 6.94
C GLN A 49 6.73 -15.95 7.07
N HIS A 50 7.19 -15.40 5.93
CA HIS A 50 7.92 -14.14 5.89
C HIS A 50 7.31 -13.17 4.86
N ALA A 51 6.98 -11.96 5.29
CA ALA A 51 6.56 -10.89 4.39
C ALA A 51 7.76 -10.03 3.98
N CYS A 52 8.04 -9.97 2.67
CA CYS A 52 9.13 -9.18 2.10
C CYS A 52 8.59 -7.98 1.31
N PHE A 53 9.07 -6.78 1.65
CA PHE A 53 8.72 -5.52 0.99
C PHE A 53 9.91 -4.92 0.21
N MET A 54 10.91 -5.75 -0.12
CA MET A 54 12.00 -5.32 -1.00
C MET A 54 11.46 -5.07 -2.41
N ALA A 55 11.98 -4.06 -3.10
CA ALA A 55 11.54 -3.74 -4.47
C ALA A 55 11.78 -4.90 -5.45
N LYS A 56 12.84 -5.68 -5.24
CA LYS A 56 13.18 -6.83 -6.09
C LYS A 56 13.85 -7.93 -5.26
N PRO A 57 13.08 -8.82 -4.61
CA PRO A 57 13.64 -9.88 -3.77
C PRO A 57 14.22 -11.05 -4.60
N CYS A 58 13.68 -11.28 -5.79
CA CYS A 58 14.15 -12.31 -6.72
C CYS A 58 14.37 -11.68 -8.10
N ALA A 59 15.55 -11.88 -8.68
CA ALA A 59 15.93 -11.25 -9.96
C ALA A 59 15.02 -11.68 -11.11
N GLN A 60 14.60 -12.95 -11.10
CA GLN A 60 13.80 -13.58 -12.15
C GLN A 60 12.28 -13.36 -12.00
N ALA A 61 11.80 -12.89 -10.84
CA ALA A 61 10.37 -12.66 -10.58
C ALA A 61 9.97 -11.19 -10.76
N ALA A 62 8.68 -10.86 -10.78
CA ALA A 62 8.22 -9.47 -10.77
C ALA A 62 8.69 -8.73 -9.49
N GLY A 63 8.93 -7.41 -9.61
CA GLY A 63 9.28 -6.57 -8.46
C GLY A 63 8.04 -6.08 -7.72
N SER A 64 8.22 -5.59 -6.49
CA SER A 64 7.17 -4.99 -5.67
C SER A 64 7.31 -3.47 -5.65
N GLY A 65 6.22 -2.76 -5.96
CA GLY A 65 6.14 -1.30 -5.88
C GLY A 65 5.30 -0.83 -4.71
N LEU A 66 5.42 0.46 -4.37
CA LEU A 66 4.50 1.17 -3.49
C LEU A 66 3.89 2.31 -4.29
N HIS A 67 2.67 2.10 -4.79
CA HIS A 67 1.99 3.07 -5.62
C HIS A 67 1.17 4.04 -4.75
N PHE A 68 1.32 5.33 -4.98
CA PHE A 68 0.50 6.37 -4.35
C PHE A 68 -0.49 6.93 -5.35
N HIS A 69 -1.76 7.09 -4.95
CA HIS A 69 -2.72 7.87 -5.72
C HIS A 69 -2.88 9.20 -5.00
N ILE A 70 -2.44 10.29 -5.64
CA ILE A 70 -2.39 11.62 -5.04
C ILE A 70 -3.40 12.50 -5.75
N SER A 71 -4.22 13.24 -5.01
CA SER A 71 -5.08 14.33 -5.51
C SER A 71 -4.80 15.62 -4.73
N LEU A 72 -5.19 16.77 -5.30
CA LEU A 72 -5.14 18.06 -4.60
C LEU A 72 -6.53 18.64 -4.47
N GLN A 73 -6.79 19.22 -3.31
CA GLN A 73 -8.01 19.94 -2.99
C GLN A 73 -7.69 21.40 -2.68
N ASP A 74 -8.59 22.29 -3.05
CA ASP A 74 -8.53 23.69 -2.63
C ASP A 74 -9.01 23.88 -1.18
N GLU A 75 -9.02 25.13 -0.72
CA GLU A 75 -9.46 25.49 0.64
C GLU A 75 -10.93 25.16 0.89
N GLN A 76 -11.73 25.02 -0.17
CA GLN A 76 -13.14 24.64 -0.12
C GLN A 76 -13.35 23.11 -0.21
N ALA A 77 -12.28 22.31 -0.12
CA ALA A 77 -12.28 20.86 -0.26
C ALA A 77 -12.79 20.36 -1.63
N THR A 78 -12.75 21.23 -2.66
CA THR A 78 -13.06 20.84 -4.02
C THR A 78 -11.79 20.27 -4.66
N THR A 79 -11.91 19.12 -5.33
CA THR A 79 -10.77 18.51 -6.02
C THR A 79 -10.38 19.38 -7.22
N CYS A 80 -9.27 20.09 -7.11
CA CYS A 80 -8.72 20.94 -8.16
C CYS A 80 -7.74 20.16 -9.06
N TRP A 81 -7.19 19.05 -8.56
CA TRP A 81 -6.41 18.11 -9.34
C TRP A 81 -6.81 16.67 -9.00
N PRO A 82 -7.28 15.88 -9.98
CA PRO A 82 -7.80 14.53 -9.73
C PRO A 82 -6.70 13.57 -9.29
N ALA A 83 -7.10 12.42 -8.74
CA ALA A 83 -6.14 11.43 -8.25
C ALA A 83 -5.33 10.82 -9.41
N HIS A 84 -4.01 10.90 -9.35
CA HIS A 84 -3.11 10.21 -10.28
C HIS A 84 -2.18 9.24 -9.54
N ARG A 85 -1.93 8.09 -10.18
CA ARG A 85 -0.98 7.10 -9.67
C ARG A 85 0.45 7.60 -9.87
N VAL A 86 1.25 7.55 -8.81
CA VAL A 86 2.68 7.85 -8.74
C VAL A 86 3.38 6.61 -8.19
N ASN A 87 4.51 6.24 -8.81
CA ASN A 87 5.31 5.06 -8.47
C ASN A 87 6.64 5.46 -7.84
#